data_AF-A0A0G3VPV0-F1
#
_entry.id   AF-A0A0G3VPV0-F1
#
_cell.length_a   1.000
_cell.length_b   1.000
_cell.length_c   1.000
_cell.angle_alpha   90.00
_cell.angle_beta   90.00
_cell.angle_gamma   90.00
#
_symmetry.space_group_name_H-M   'P 1'
#
loop_
_entity.id
_entity.type
_entity.pdbx_description
1 polymer ?
#
loop_
_entity_poly.entity_id
_entity_poly.type
_entity_poly.pdbx_seq_one_letter_code
_entity_poly.pdbx_strand_id
1 'polypeptide(L)'
;LGEASLKAVQAALAVHLINPSKYIEFYHAALNHKQQFNDESILSLVKSIGIAEEDFKVSLAKNSDTIEKMIQSTKELAQNINIRGTPAIIIGDTFIGGAADIS
;
A
#
# COMPACT_ATOMS: atom_id res chain seq x y z
N LEU A 1 -1.26 10.34 7.87
CA LEU A 1 -1.49 8.89 7.65
C LEU A 1 -2.01 8.32 8.96
N GLY A 2 -3.21 7.73 8.95
CA GLY A 2 -3.74 7.05 10.14
C GLY A 2 -3.10 5.68 10.36
N GLU A 3 -3.24 5.12 11.56
CA GLU A 3 -2.67 3.82 11.93
C GLU A 3 -3.15 2.67 11.02
N ALA A 4 -4.46 2.60 10.75
CA ALA A 4 -5.04 1.60 9.86
C ALA A 4 -4.45 1.66 8.44
N SER A 5 -4.25 2.87 7.90
CA SER A 5 -3.62 3.06 6.58
C SER A 5 -2.14 2.68 6.60
N LEU A 6 -1.44 2.90 7.72
CA LEU A 6 -0.04 2.49 7.89
C LEU A 6 0.09 0.95 7.85
N LYS A 7 -0.78 0.23 8.56
CA LYS A 7 -0.81 -1.24 8.53
C LYS A 7 -1.09 -1.77 7.12
N ALA A 8 -2.05 -1.17 6.41
CA ALA A 8 -2.39 -1.57 5.05
C ALA A 8 -1.22 -1.37 4.06
N VAL A 9 -0.49 -0.25 4.14
CA VAL A 9 0.66 -0.01 3.25
C VAL A 9 1.85 -0.93 3.60
N GLN A 10 2.10 -1.20 4.88
CA GLN A 10 3.12 -2.17 5.29
C GLN A 10 2.80 -3.57 4.74
N ALA A 11 1.53 -3.98 4.82
CA ALA A 11 1.08 -5.24 4.25
C ALA A 11 1.24 -5.29 2.73
N ALA A 12 0.84 -4.23 2.02
CA ALA A 12 0.99 -4.14 0.56
C ALA A 12 2.46 -4.26 0.12
N LEU A 13 3.38 -3.60 0.84
CA LEU A 13 4.81 -3.68 0.55
C LEU A 13 5.40 -5.04 0.90
N ALA A 14 4.98 -5.66 2.00
CA ALA A 14 5.40 -7.03 2.33
C ALA A 14 4.94 -8.04 1.27
N VAL A 15 3.72 -7.88 0.74
CA VAL A 15 3.21 -8.67 -0.40
C VAL A 15 4.05 -8.44 -1.66
N HIS A 16 4.36 -7.18 -1.98
CA HIS A 16 5.22 -6.84 -3.12
C HIS A 16 6.60 -7.49 -3.03
N LEU A 17 7.20 -7.50 -1.84
CA LEU A 17 8.52 -8.07 -1.60
C LEU A 17 8.53 -9.61 -1.64
N ILE A 18 7.39 -10.27 -1.40
CA ILE A 18 7.23 -11.72 -1.63
C ILE A 18 7.10 -11.99 -3.13
N ASN A 19 6.15 -11.30 -3.77
CA ASN A 19 5.87 -11.46 -5.19
C ASN A 19 5.28 -10.16 -5.78
N PRO A 20 6.04 -9.44 -6.62
CA PRO A 20 5.58 -8.19 -7.22
C PRO A 20 4.27 -8.31 -8.00
N SER A 21 3.97 -9.47 -8.61
CA SER A 21 2.71 -9.65 -9.35
C SER A 21 1.49 -9.75 -8.45
N LYS A 22 1.65 -10.15 -7.17
CA LYS A 22 0.57 -10.20 -6.17
C LYS A 22 0.23 -8.85 -5.56
N TYR A 23 1.11 -7.85 -5.72
CA TYR A 23 0.85 -6.49 -5.23
C TYR A 23 -0.44 -5.91 -5.81
N ILE A 24 -0.68 -6.05 -7.11
CA ILE A 24 -1.85 -5.45 -7.75
C ILE A 24 -3.15 -6.14 -7.31
N GLU A 25 -3.10 -7.45 -7.09
CA GLU A 25 -4.22 -8.21 -6.52
C GLU A 25 -4.54 -7.73 -5.10
N PHE A 26 -3.50 -7.56 -4.25
CA PHE A 26 -3.67 -7.00 -2.91
C PHE A 26 -4.22 -5.57 -2.95
N TYR A 27 -3.67 -4.73 -3.82
CA TYR A 27 -4.08 -3.34 -4.00
C TYR A 27 -5.57 -3.23 -4.33
N HIS A 28 -6.05 -4.01 -5.31
CA HIS A 28 -7.47 -4.05 -5.64
C HIS A 28 -8.32 -4.60 -4.50
N ALA A 29 -7.87 -5.65 -3.81
CA ALA A 29 -8.60 -6.22 -2.68
C ALA A 29 -8.72 -5.20 -1.53
N ALA A 30 -7.65 -4.46 -1.24
CA ALA A 30 -7.62 -3.41 -0.23
C ALA A 30 -8.50 -2.21 -0.61
N LEU A 31 -8.48 -1.76 -1.87
CA LEU A 31 -9.37 -0.67 -2.33
C LEU A 31 -10.86 -1.04 -2.24
N ASN A 32 -11.20 -2.30 -2.49
CA ASN A 32 -12.57 -2.80 -2.40
C ASN A 32 -13.00 -3.13 -0.96
N HIS A 33 -12.08 -3.09 0.00
CA HIS A 33 -12.38 -3.35 1.40
C HIS A 33 -13.11 -2.14 2.03
N LYS A 34 -14.35 -2.36 2.46
CA LYS A 34 -15.22 -1.29 2.99
C LYS A 34 -15.05 -1.01 4.48
N GLN A 35 -14.36 -1.89 5.21
CA GLN A 35 -14.17 -1.78 6.65
C GLN A 35 -12.81 -1.16 6.97
N GLN A 36 -12.63 -0.71 8.21
CA GLN A 36 -11.33 -0.25 8.67
C GLN A 36 -10.33 -1.41 8.70
N PHE A 37 -9.11 -1.17 8.24
CA PHE A 37 -8.04 -2.16 8.31
C PHE A 37 -7.65 -2.47 9.76
N ASN A 38 -7.57 -3.76 10.07
CA ASN A 38 -6.97 -4.32 11.26
C ASN A 38 -6.18 -5.58 10.87
N ASP A 39 -5.51 -6.21 11.84
CA ASP A 39 -4.59 -7.31 11.55
C ASP A 39 -5.32 -8.53 10.95
N GLU A 40 -6.55 -8.79 11.40
CA GLU A 40 -7.39 -9.89 10.91
C GLU A 40 -7.87 -9.65 9.46
N SER A 41 -8.34 -8.44 9.16
CA SER A 41 -8.83 -8.10 7.82
C SER A 41 -7.68 -8.06 6.81
N ILE A 42 -6.52 -7.52 7.20
CA ILE A 42 -5.30 -7.56 6.38
C ILE A 42 -4.90 -9.00 6.09
N LEU A 43 -4.83 -9.85 7.11
CA LEU A 43 -4.43 -11.25 6.94
C LEU A 43 -5.42 -12.01 6.05
N SER A 44 -6.72 -11.72 6.16
CA SER A 44 -7.75 -12.28 5.28
C SER A 44 -7.51 -11.91 3.81
N LEU A 45 -7.19 -10.63 3.52
CA LEU A 45 -6.87 -10.16 2.18
C LEU A 45 -5.57 -10.78 1.62
N VAL A 46 -4.56 -10.96 2.46
CA VAL A 46 -3.30 -11.63 2.07
C VAL A 46 -3.56 -13.10 1.70
N LYS A 47 -4.38 -13.80 2.49
CA LYS A 47 -4.74 -15.20 2.22
C LYS A 47 -5.59 -15.32 0.96
N SER A 48 -6.51 -14.39 0.70
CA SER A 48 -7.40 -14.45 -0.45
C SER A 48 -6.68 -14.33 -1.79
N ILE A 49 -5.51 -13.68 -1.83
CA ILE A 49 -4.65 -13.59 -3.01
C ILE A 49 -3.63 -14.74 -3.12
N GLY A 50 -3.71 -15.75 -2.24
CA GLY A 50 -2.90 -16.96 -2.28
C GLY A 50 -1.52 -16.84 -1.63
N ILE A 51 -1.30 -15.86 -0.75
CA ILE A 51 -0.08 -15.76 0.06
C ILE A 51 -0.30 -16.44 1.41
N ALA A 52 0.63 -17.32 1.80
CA ALA A 52 0.58 -17.98 3.10
C ALA A 52 0.84 -16.98 4.23
N GLU A 53 0.15 -17.16 5.35
CA GLU A 53 0.31 -16.32 6.54
C GLU A 53 1.75 -16.27 7.05
N GLU A 54 2.43 -17.42 7.03
CA GLU A 54 3.80 -17.52 7.51
C GLU A 54 4.75 -16.72 6.61
N ASP A 55 4.65 -16.87 5.29
CA ASP A 55 5.44 -16.11 4.33
C ASP A 55 5.22 -14.60 4.48
N PHE A 56 3.97 -14.19 4.72
CA PHE A 56 3.62 -12.80 5.00
C PHE A 56 4.27 -12.25 6.26
N LYS A 57 4.16 -12.98 7.38
CA LYS A 57 4.79 -12.58 8.66
C LYS A 57 6.31 -12.53 8.54
N VAL A 58 6.91 -13.51 7.87
CA VAL A 58 8.35 -13.54 7.58
C VAL A 58 8.75 -12.34 6.74
N SER A 59 7.99 -12.00 5.69
CA SER A 59 8.26 -10.83 4.86
C SER A 59 8.16 -9.53 5.64
N LEU A 60 7.11 -9.35 6.47
CA LEU A 60 6.98 -8.18 7.32
C LEU A 60 8.17 -8.01 8.27
N ALA A 61 8.56 -9.09 8.95
CA ALA A 61 9.65 -9.03 9.94
C ALA A 61 11.01 -8.81 9.28
N LYS A 62 11.34 -9.57 8.22
CA LYS A 62 12.65 -9.48 7.55
C LYS A 62 12.85 -8.18 6.80
N ASN A 63 11.77 -7.56 6.32
CA ASN A 63 11.85 -6.37 5.47
C ASN A 63 11.40 -5.09 6.18
N SER A 64 11.25 -5.09 7.51
CA SER A 64 10.75 -3.93 8.27
C SER A 64 11.46 -2.62 7.90
N ASP A 65 12.80 -2.61 7.91
CA ASP A 65 13.60 -1.42 7.58
C ASP A 65 13.41 -0.97 6.13
N THR A 66 13.32 -1.92 5.19
CA THR A 66 13.11 -1.63 3.77
C THR A 66 11.72 -1.04 3.53
N ILE A 67 10.69 -1.62 4.18
CA ILE A 67 9.31 -1.14 4.14
C ILE A 67 9.21 0.27 4.72
N GLU A 68 9.82 0.51 5.87
CA GLU A 68 9.84 1.82 6.51
C GLU A 68 10.50 2.88 5.61
N LYS A 69 11.65 2.55 5.02
CA LYS A 69 12.33 3.42 4.06
C LYS A 69 11.46 3.75 2.85
N MET A 70 10.80 2.76 2.25
CA MET A 70 9.91 2.99 1.10
C MET A 70 8.74 3.92 1.46
N ILE A 71 8.12 3.71 2.62
CA ILE A 71 7.03 4.57 3.11
C ILE A 71 7.54 6.00 3.35
N GLN A 72 8.71 6.14 3.97
CA GLN A 72 9.29 7.43 4.29
C GLN A 72 9.70 8.21 3.03
N SER A 73 10.39 7.56 2.08
CA SER A 73 10.74 8.17 0.80
C SER A 73 9.50 8.61 0.00
N THR A 74 8.41 7.84 0.06
CA THR A 74 7.15 8.23 -0.60
C THR A 74 6.52 9.46 0.05
N LYS A 75 6.56 9.56 1.38
CA LYS A 75 6.07 10.74 2.12
C LYS A 75 6.91 11.98 1.81
N GLU A 76 8.23 11.85 1.81
CA GLU A 76 9.16 12.93 1.49
C GLU A 76 8.97 13.41 0.06
N LEU A 77 8.83 12.49 -0.90
CA LEU A 77 8.50 12.83 -2.28
C LEU A 77 7.21 13.66 -2.32
N ALA A 78 6.11 13.16 -1.73
CA ALA A 78 4.83 13.87 -1.71
C ALA A 78 4.94 15.28 -1.10
N GLN A 79 5.73 15.47 -0.05
CA GLN A 79 6.00 16.78 0.53
C GLN A 79 6.79 17.69 -0.42
N ASN A 80 7.85 17.18 -1.05
CA ASN A 80 8.72 17.93 -1.94
C ASN A 80 7.98 18.45 -3.18
N ILE A 81 7.00 17.70 -3.69
CA ILE A 81 6.14 18.13 -4.80
C ILE A 81 4.79 18.70 -4.35
N ASN A 82 4.67 19.09 -3.07
CA ASN A 82 3.51 19.76 -2.47
C ASN A 82 2.16 19.04 -2.71
N ILE A 83 2.17 17.70 -2.70
CA ILE A 83 0.95 16.88 -2.67
C ILE A 83 0.36 16.94 -1.26
N ARG A 84 -0.86 17.47 -1.15
CA ARG A 84 -1.56 17.66 0.13
C ARG A 84 -2.70 16.67 0.39
N GLY A 85 -3.01 15.82 -0.58
CA GLY A 85 -4.12 14.87 -0.51
C GLY A 85 -3.97 13.75 -1.52
N THR A 86 -4.77 12.70 -1.32
CA THR A 86 -4.82 11.49 -2.16
C THR A 86 -6.25 11.25 -2.65
N PRO A 87 -6.47 10.69 -3.84
CA PRO A 87 -5.45 10.24 -4.79
C PRO A 87 -4.74 11.40 -5.49
N ALA A 88 -3.50 11.17 -5.93
CA ALA A 88 -2.70 12.10 -6.71
C ALA A 88 -1.86 11.29 -7.71
N ILE A 89 -1.92 11.64 -8.99
CA ILE A 89 -1.31 10.91 -10.11
C ILE A 89 -0.44 11.88 -10.91
N ILE A 90 0.73 11.42 -11.34
CA ILE A 90 1.65 12.20 -12.20
C ILE A 90 1.86 11.42 -13.49
N ILE A 91 1.63 12.07 -14.63
CA ILE A 91 1.82 11.50 -15.97
C ILE A 91 2.73 12.45 -16.75
N GLY A 92 3.99 12.06 -16.95
CA GLY A 92 5.00 12.96 -17.53
C GLY A 92 5.22 14.17 -16.62
N ASP A 93 4.92 15.36 -17.14
CA ASP A 93 4.96 16.65 -16.44
C ASP A 93 3.57 17.08 -15.89
N THR A 94 2.54 16.28 -16.12
CA THR A 94 1.16 16.60 -15.74
C THR A 94 0.83 16.06 -14.35
N PHE A 95 0.35 16.93 -13.47
CA PHE A 95 -0.17 16.58 -12.14
C PHE A 95 -1.71 16.51 -12.14
N ILE A 96 -2.25 15.40 -11.63
CA ILE A 96 -3.68 15.15 -11.50
C ILE A 96 -3.98 14.89 -10.01
N GLY A 97 -4.56 15.86 -9.33
CA GLY A 97 -4.89 15.78 -7.90
C GLY A 97 -6.36 15.49 -7.65
N GLY A 98 -6.66 14.70 -6.62
CA GLY A 98 -8.01 14.33 -6.22
C GLY A 98 -8.62 13.25 -7.11
N ALA A 99 -9.89 12.93 -6.85
CA ALA A 99 -10.68 12.06 -7.73
C ALA A 99 -11.02 12.86 -9.01
N ALA A 100 -10.07 12.89 -9.94
CA ALA A 100 -10.27 13.51 -11.24
C ALA A 100 -11.31 12.71 -12.03
N ASP A 101 -12.24 13.43 -12.66
CA ASP A 101 -13.24 12.85 -13.54
C ASP A 101 -12.55 12.37 -14.82
N ILE A 102 -12.80 11.12 -15.20
CA ILE A 102 -12.34 10.55 -16.48
C ILE A 102 -13.46 10.70 -17.51
N SER A 103 -13.83 11.96 -17.78
CA SER A 103 -14.79 12.31 -18.84
C SER A 103 -14.11 12.41 -20.20
#